data_AF-N6Y315-F1
#
_entry.id   AF-N6Y315-F1
#
_cell.length_a   1.000
_cell.length_b   1.000
_cell.length_c   1.000
_cell.angle_alpha   90.00
_cell.angle_beta   90.00
_cell.angle_gamma   90.00
#
_symmetry.space_group_name_H-M   'P 1'
#
loop_
_entity.id
_entity.type
_entity.pdbx_description
1 polymer ?
#
loop_
_entity_poly.entity_id
_entity_poly.type
_entity_poly.pdbx_seq_one_letter_code
_entity_poly.pdbx_strand_id
1 'polypeptide(L)'
;MRAAEAELGDLLRDRGIVDAAGHAALLATRPGPWWLMLLQGVAAWFASLLIMSAVSLPLAGFGTTALVRGVAGVALCATAIWLFRFDRLFTNQMALAFSLAGQGLLVWAVGDRWDLVLDHDRQLAGVGLLVTGAMLLPRASRLHRVVCGLILIFDAGVLIGSGPGAEVLGVVLAAGVAWSCVTRSRWATHPRGGLLGALTLAAGVAALALPAILR
;
A
#
# COMPACT_ATOMS: atom_id res chain seq x y z
N MET A 1 8.77 -28.12 6.02
CA MET A 1 7.84 -27.36 5.17
C MET A 1 7.92 -27.67 3.66
N ARG A 2 9.05 -28.14 3.09
CA ARG A 2 9.20 -28.32 1.63
C ARG A 2 8.58 -29.61 1.02
N ALA A 3 8.34 -30.65 1.82
CA ALA A 3 7.80 -31.92 1.33
C ALA A 3 6.27 -31.91 1.18
N ALA A 4 5.56 -31.37 2.19
CA ALA A 4 4.10 -31.33 2.21
C ALA A 4 3.48 -30.48 1.08
N GLU A 5 4.15 -29.43 0.61
CA GLU A 5 3.66 -28.61 -0.51
C GLU A 5 3.87 -29.27 -1.86
N ALA A 6 4.94 -30.06 -2.03
CA ALA A 6 5.16 -30.86 -3.23
C ALA A 6 4.13 -32.00 -3.29
N GLU A 7 3.91 -32.67 -2.17
CA GLU A 7 2.90 -33.72 -2.01
C GLU A 7 1.48 -33.19 -2.24
N LEU A 8 1.18 -31.97 -1.78
CA LEU A 8 -0.11 -31.32 -2.07
C LEU A 8 -0.27 -30.96 -3.56
N GLY A 9 0.81 -30.51 -4.21
CA GLY A 9 0.80 -30.24 -5.65
C GLY A 9 0.54 -31.50 -6.49
N ASP A 10 1.12 -32.62 -6.08
CA ASP A 10 0.89 -33.93 -6.69
C ASP A 10 -0.54 -34.42 -6.41
N LEU A 11 -1.03 -34.30 -5.17
CA LEU A 11 -2.42 -34.62 -4.81
C LEU A 11 -3.47 -33.84 -5.62
N LEU A 12 -3.22 -32.55 -5.89
CA LEU A 12 -4.13 -31.71 -6.66
C LEU A 12 -4.14 -32.07 -8.15
N ARG A 13 -2.99 -32.53 -8.68
CA ARG A 13 -2.90 -33.08 -10.03
C ARG A 13 -3.62 -34.43 -10.12
N ASP A 14 -3.38 -35.32 -9.16
CA ASP A 14 -3.99 -36.66 -9.13
C ASP A 14 -5.51 -36.60 -9.01
N ARG A 15 -6.06 -35.56 -8.37
CA ARG A 15 -7.51 -35.31 -8.32
C ARG A 15 -8.08 -34.57 -9.53
N GLY A 16 -7.27 -34.27 -10.54
CA GLY A 16 -7.70 -33.56 -11.75
C GLY A 16 -8.18 -32.13 -11.52
N ILE A 17 -7.83 -31.54 -10.37
CA ILE A 17 -8.22 -30.16 -10.02
C ILE A 17 -7.33 -29.16 -10.74
N VAL A 18 -6.07 -29.54 -11.02
CA VAL A 18 -5.07 -28.71 -11.68
C VAL A 18 -4.49 -29.45 -12.87
N ASP A 19 -4.45 -28.77 -14.03
CA ASP A 19 -3.86 -29.28 -15.26
C ASP A 19 -2.31 -29.30 -15.19
N ALA A 20 -1.66 -29.95 -16.16
CA ALA A 20 -0.20 -30.06 -16.19
C ALA A 20 0.48 -28.67 -16.21
N ALA A 21 -0.15 -27.68 -16.84
CA ALA A 21 0.31 -26.29 -16.87
C ALA A 21 0.16 -25.60 -15.51
N GLY A 22 -0.97 -25.78 -14.82
CA GLY A 22 -1.21 -25.23 -13.49
C GLY A 22 -0.32 -25.84 -12.42
N HIS A 23 0.03 -27.12 -12.54
CA HIS A 23 0.99 -27.76 -11.63
C HIS A 23 2.42 -27.23 -11.85
N ALA A 24 2.84 -27.05 -13.12
CA ALA A 24 4.13 -26.43 -13.43
C ALA A 24 4.18 -24.98 -12.93
N ALA A 25 3.08 -24.23 -13.03
CA ALA A 25 2.97 -22.88 -12.49
C ALA A 25 3.08 -22.87 -10.95
N LEU A 26 2.42 -23.80 -10.25
CA LEU A 26 2.49 -23.95 -8.79
C LEU A 26 3.93 -24.20 -8.31
N LEU A 27 4.65 -25.11 -8.99
CA LEU A 27 6.06 -25.39 -8.69
C LEU A 27 6.97 -24.21 -9.04
N ALA A 28 6.65 -23.44 -10.09
CA ALA A 28 7.39 -22.24 -10.48
C ALA A 28 7.15 -21.06 -9.51
N THR A 29 6.00 -20.99 -8.84
CA THR A 29 5.69 -19.99 -7.80
C THR A 29 6.36 -20.27 -6.45
N ARG A 30 7.23 -21.28 -6.33
CA ARG A 30 7.97 -21.53 -5.08
C ARG A 30 8.64 -20.24 -4.61
N PRO A 31 8.18 -19.64 -3.50
CA PRO A 31 8.81 -18.43 -2.99
C PRO A 31 10.25 -18.78 -2.66
N GLY A 32 11.18 -17.93 -3.14
CA GLY A 32 12.59 -18.08 -2.80
C GLY A 32 12.79 -18.09 -1.27
N PRO A 33 13.95 -18.53 -0.79
CA PRO A 33 14.29 -18.47 0.63
C PRO A 33 13.93 -17.11 1.23
N TRP A 34 13.25 -17.09 2.38
CA TRP A 34 12.74 -15.85 2.99
C TRP A 34 13.82 -14.79 3.19
N TRP A 35 15.06 -15.21 3.47
CA TRP A 35 16.20 -14.32 3.64
C TRP A 35 16.61 -13.63 2.34
N LEU A 36 16.51 -14.31 1.19
CA LEU A 36 16.76 -13.71 -0.14
C LEU A 36 15.67 -12.70 -0.48
N MET A 37 14.42 -13.03 -0.17
CA MET A 37 13.30 -12.10 -0.37
C MET A 37 13.47 -10.83 0.47
N LEU A 38 13.89 -10.97 1.73
CA LEU A 38 14.18 -9.86 2.62
C LEU A 38 15.35 -9.01 2.09
N LEU A 39 16.46 -9.64 1.70
CA LEU A 39 17.61 -8.95 1.13
C LEU A 39 17.24 -8.20 -0.15
N GLN A 40 16.44 -8.80 -1.03
CA GLN A 40 15.96 -8.17 -2.26
C GLN A 40 15.05 -6.97 -1.97
N GLY A 41 14.20 -7.07 -0.94
CA GLY A 41 13.36 -5.95 -0.51
C GLY A 41 14.18 -4.79 0.04
N VAL A 42 15.13 -5.07 0.93
CA VAL A 42 16.06 -4.06 1.46
C VAL A 42 16.87 -3.42 0.34
N ALA A 43 17.40 -4.21 -0.59
CA ALA A 43 18.12 -3.70 -1.75
C ALA A 43 17.26 -2.78 -2.62
N ALA A 44 15.98 -3.11 -2.81
CA ALA A 44 15.04 -2.24 -3.56
C ALA A 44 14.85 -0.89 -2.87
N TRP A 45 14.75 -0.86 -1.54
CA TRP A 45 14.66 0.39 -0.78
C TRP A 45 15.94 1.22 -0.90
N PHE A 46 17.12 0.62 -0.78
CA PHE A 46 18.39 1.32 -1.00
C PHE A 46 18.50 1.88 -2.42
N ALA A 47 18.18 1.07 -3.44
CA ALA A 47 18.17 1.51 -4.82
C ALA A 47 17.20 2.68 -5.02
N SER A 48 16.00 2.60 -4.43
CA SER A 48 15.00 3.67 -4.50
C SER A 48 15.52 4.97 -3.89
N LEU A 49 16.13 4.90 -2.70
CA LEU A 49 16.70 6.06 -2.02
C LEU A 49 17.83 6.69 -2.83
N LEU A 50 18.70 5.89 -3.43
CA LEU A 50 19.79 6.37 -4.30
C LEU A 50 19.26 7.01 -5.59
N ILE A 51 18.24 6.42 -6.22
CA ILE A 51 17.61 7.00 -7.41
C ILE A 51 16.93 8.32 -7.06
N MET A 52 16.15 8.34 -5.97
CA MET A 52 15.47 9.54 -5.53
C MET A 52 16.46 10.64 -5.15
N SER A 53 17.56 10.32 -4.46
CA SER A 53 18.59 11.30 -4.11
C SER A 53 19.33 11.83 -5.34
N ALA A 54 19.69 10.95 -6.28
CA ALA A 54 20.31 11.34 -7.54
C ALA A 54 19.43 12.26 -8.37
N VAL A 55 18.10 12.12 -8.28
CA VAL A 55 17.14 12.99 -8.98
C VAL A 55 16.84 14.26 -8.18
N SER A 56 16.76 14.20 -6.85
CA SER A 56 16.40 15.36 -6.03
C SER A 56 17.51 16.39 -5.89
N LEU A 57 18.79 15.99 -5.97
CA LEU A 57 19.93 16.94 -5.99
C LEU A 57 19.87 17.89 -7.21
N PRO A 58 19.75 17.41 -8.46
CA PRO A 58 19.54 18.27 -9.62
C PRO A 58 18.27 19.12 -9.53
N LEU A 59 17.17 18.54 -9.03
CA LEU A 59 15.90 19.26 -8.85
C LEU A 59 16.02 20.42 -7.85
N ALA A 60 16.87 20.30 -6.82
CA ALA A 60 17.14 21.39 -5.90
C ALA A 60 17.78 22.61 -6.62
N GLY A 61 18.53 22.38 -7.69
CA GLY A 61 19.08 23.44 -8.55
C GLY A 61 18.02 24.23 -9.32
N PHE A 62 16.84 23.64 -9.58
CA PHE A 62 15.68 24.32 -10.18
C PHE A 62 14.82 25.08 -9.15
N GLY A 63 15.22 25.05 -7.88
CA GLY A 63 14.53 25.70 -6.75
C GLY A 63 13.62 24.75 -5.97
N THR A 64 13.34 25.12 -4.72
CA THR A 64 12.57 24.31 -3.76
C THR A 64 11.08 24.63 -3.75
N THR A 65 10.56 25.16 -4.86
CA THR A 65 9.18 25.65 -4.96
C THR A 65 8.15 24.53 -4.85
N ALA A 66 6.95 24.86 -4.35
CA ALA A 66 5.82 23.95 -4.28
C ALA A 66 5.50 23.29 -5.65
N LEU A 67 5.71 24.01 -6.76
CA LEU A 67 5.51 23.48 -8.10
C LEU A 67 6.48 22.33 -8.41
N VAL A 68 7.77 22.52 -8.12
CA VAL A 68 8.80 21.48 -8.35
C VAL A 68 8.49 20.23 -7.53
N ARG A 69 8.11 20.39 -6.26
CA ARG A 69 7.71 19.27 -5.40
C ARG A 69 6.46 18.57 -5.91
N GLY A 70 5.44 19.32 -6.34
CA GLY A 70 4.21 18.76 -6.89
C GLY A 70 4.48 17.94 -8.16
N VAL A 71 5.25 18.48 -9.10
CA VAL A 71 5.62 17.78 -10.34
C VAL A 71 6.45 16.52 -10.04
N ALA A 72 7.44 16.62 -9.14
CA ALA A 72 8.23 15.47 -8.70
C ALA A 72 7.35 14.40 -8.04
N GLY A 73 6.41 14.80 -7.20
CA GLY A 73 5.45 13.91 -6.55
C GLY A 73 4.58 13.16 -7.55
N VAL A 74 3.98 13.87 -8.53
CA VAL A 74 3.22 13.25 -9.62
C VAL A 74 4.08 12.27 -10.42
N ALA A 75 5.32 12.66 -10.76
CA ALA A 75 6.24 11.82 -11.52
C ALA A 75 6.58 10.53 -10.77
N LEU A 76 6.85 10.60 -9.45
CA LEU A 76 7.11 9.43 -8.62
C LEU A 76 5.88 8.52 -8.50
N CYS A 77 4.69 9.07 -8.29
CA CYS A 77 3.45 8.30 -8.27
C CYS A 77 3.17 7.61 -9.62
N ALA A 78 3.36 8.31 -10.74
CA ALA A 78 3.20 7.74 -12.07
C ALA A 78 4.22 6.62 -12.33
N THR A 79 5.48 6.82 -11.92
CA THR A 79 6.53 5.81 -12.02
C THR A 79 6.22 4.59 -11.16
N ALA A 80 5.69 4.77 -9.95
CA ALA A 80 5.24 3.67 -9.10
C ALA A 80 4.15 2.84 -9.79
N ILE A 81 3.13 3.49 -10.37
CA ILE A 81 2.07 2.81 -11.12
C ILE A 81 2.65 2.01 -12.30
N TRP A 82 3.61 2.57 -13.02
CA TRP A 82 4.29 1.88 -14.10
C TRP A 82 5.09 0.67 -13.61
N LEU A 83 5.83 0.82 -12.50
CA LEU A 83 6.64 -0.25 -11.91
C LEU A 83 5.80 -1.43 -11.39
N PHE A 84 4.58 -1.20 -10.93
CA PHE A 84 3.67 -2.28 -10.51
C PHE A 84 3.26 -3.22 -11.64
N ARG A 85 3.52 -2.87 -12.92
CA ARG A 85 3.20 -3.73 -14.08
C ARG A 85 4.16 -4.91 -14.25
N PHE A 86 5.35 -4.87 -13.64
CA PHE A 86 6.38 -5.90 -13.83
C PHE A 86 6.27 -7.10 -12.87
N ASP A 87 5.42 -6.99 -11.83
CA ASP A 87 5.12 -8.04 -10.85
C ASP A 87 6.34 -8.84 -10.33
N ARG A 88 7.44 -8.15 -10.01
CA ARG A 88 8.62 -8.72 -9.33
C ARG A 88 8.71 -8.16 -7.92
N LEU A 89 9.27 -8.94 -6.99
CA LEU A 89 9.44 -8.52 -5.59
C LEU A 89 10.24 -7.20 -5.49
N PHE A 90 11.38 -7.11 -6.17
CA PHE A 90 12.21 -5.90 -6.19
C PHE A 90 11.45 -4.69 -6.73
N THR A 91 10.80 -4.81 -7.90
CA THR A 91 10.07 -3.69 -8.52
C THR A 91 8.86 -3.30 -7.71
N ASN A 92 8.19 -4.24 -7.04
CA ASN A 92 7.07 -3.97 -6.15
C ASN A 92 7.50 -3.19 -4.89
N GLN A 93 8.67 -3.49 -4.32
CA GLN A 93 9.22 -2.73 -3.19
C GLN A 93 9.72 -1.34 -3.61
N MET A 94 10.34 -1.23 -4.78
CA MET A 94 10.74 0.05 -5.35
C MET A 94 9.53 0.93 -5.68
N ALA A 95 8.49 0.36 -6.29
CA ALA A 95 7.23 1.03 -6.55
C ALA A 95 6.55 1.50 -5.26
N LEU A 96 6.61 0.71 -4.19
CA LEU A 96 6.11 1.12 -2.88
C LEU A 96 6.87 2.34 -2.35
N ALA A 97 8.20 2.32 -2.38
CA ALA A 97 9.02 3.45 -1.94
C ALA A 97 8.72 4.73 -2.75
N PHE A 98 8.65 4.62 -4.08
CA PHE A 98 8.30 5.75 -4.95
C PHE A 98 6.88 6.25 -4.73
N SER A 99 5.92 5.35 -4.50
CA SER A 99 4.56 5.73 -4.14
C SER A 99 4.54 6.53 -2.85
N LEU A 100 5.21 6.06 -1.80
CA LEU A 100 5.22 6.75 -0.50
C LEU A 100 5.89 8.12 -0.59
N ALA A 101 7.04 8.19 -1.24
CA ALA A 101 7.73 9.46 -1.46
C ALA A 101 6.90 10.42 -2.32
N GLY A 102 6.26 9.92 -3.39
CA GLY A 102 5.40 10.72 -4.25
C GLY A 102 4.18 11.28 -3.54
N GLN A 103 3.48 10.45 -2.77
CA GLN A 103 2.33 10.89 -1.97
C GLN A 103 2.74 11.95 -0.92
N GLY A 104 3.87 11.73 -0.21
CA GLY A 104 4.40 12.71 0.74
C GLY A 104 4.78 14.05 0.10
N LEU A 105 5.43 14.03 -1.07
CA LEU A 105 5.76 15.25 -1.81
C LEU A 105 4.52 16.02 -2.29
N LEU A 106 3.46 15.32 -2.68
CA LEU A 106 2.19 15.95 -3.10
C LEU A 106 1.49 16.63 -1.94
N VAL A 107 1.39 15.95 -0.80
CA VAL A 107 0.83 16.53 0.43
C VAL A 107 1.64 17.76 0.86
N TRP A 108 2.97 17.66 0.82
CA TRP A 108 3.85 18.77 1.19
C TRP A 108 3.76 19.95 0.21
N ALA A 109 3.68 19.70 -1.09
CA ALA A 109 3.52 20.75 -2.10
C ALA A 109 2.23 21.56 -1.92
N VAL A 110 1.17 20.92 -1.42
CA VAL A 110 -0.09 21.59 -1.10
C VAL A 110 0.02 22.37 0.22
N GLY A 111 0.67 21.79 1.23
CA GLY A 111 0.93 22.46 2.52
C GLY A 111 1.69 23.78 2.39
N ASP A 112 2.73 23.83 1.54
CA ASP A 112 3.52 25.05 1.29
C ASP A 112 2.73 26.16 0.56
N ARG A 113 1.65 25.80 -0.15
CA ARG A 113 0.94 26.72 -1.05
C ARG A 113 -0.32 27.31 -0.42
N TRP A 114 -0.88 26.63 0.57
CA TRP A 114 -2.08 27.05 1.30
C TRP A 114 -1.77 27.21 2.78
N ASP A 115 -1.26 28.38 3.14
CA ASP A 115 -1.11 28.80 4.55
C ASP A 115 -2.43 29.35 5.15
N LEU A 116 -3.57 29.13 4.48
CA LEU A 116 -4.80 29.89 4.70
C LEU A 116 -6.05 29.00 4.58
N VAL A 117 -6.93 29.14 5.60
CA VAL A 117 -8.39 28.89 5.68
C VAL A 117 -8.90 27.76 6.63
N LEU A 118 -8.15 26.68 6.92
CA LEU A 118 -8.56 25.63 7.90
C LEU A 118 -7.37 25.20 8.80
N ASP A 119 -7.63 24.38 9.84
CA ASP A 119 -6.59 23.69 10.61
C ASP A 119 -5.61 23.00 9.63
N HIS A 120 -4.33 23.39 9.68
CA HIS A 120 -3.28 22.94 8.76
C HIS A 120 -3.24 21.40 8.65
N ASP A 121 -3.33 20.71 9.79
CA ASP A 121 -3.29 19.24 9.86
C ASP A 121 -4.47 18.58 9.11
N ARG A 122 -5.67 19.18 9.18
CA ARG A 122 -6.86 18.65 8.50
C ARG A 122 -6.80 18.85 6.99
N GLN A 123 -6.20 19.94 6.53
CA GLN A 123 -6.00 20.15 5.09
C GLN A 123 -5.00 19.14 4.53
N LEU A 124 -3.88 18.93 5.22
CA LEU A 124 -2.88 17.92 4.83
C LEU A 124 -3.50 16.52 4.80
N ALA A 125 -4.28 16.16 5.83
CA ALA A 125 -4.99 14.89 5.88
C ALA A 125 -6.03 14.75 4.77
N GLY A 126 -6.75 15.83 4.41
CA GLY A 126 -7.68 15.82 3.28
C GLY A 126 -6.99 15.54 1.94
N VAL A 127 -5.83 16.16 1.70
CA VAL A 127 -5.03 15.91 0.50
C VAL A 127 -4.46 14.50 0.50
N GLY A 128 -3.94 14.05 1.64
CA GLY A 128 -3.46 12.68 1.85
C GLY A 128 -4.54 11.66 1.51
N LEU A 129 -5.74 11.84 2.05
CA LEU A 129 -6.91 10.98 1.78
C LEU A 129 -7.22 10.88 0.28
N LEU A 130 -7.22 12.01 -0.44
CA LEU A 130 -7.50 12.04 -1.88
C LEU A 130 -6.39 11.36 -2.69
N VAL A 131 -5.13 11.67 -2.39
CA VAL A 131 -3.96 11.15 -3.10
C VAL A 131 -3.79 9.65 -2.84
N THR A 132 -3.89 9.22 -1.59
CA THR A 132 -3.81 7.81 -1.20
C THR A 132 -5.02 7.02 -1.71
N GLY A 133 -6.22 7.62 -1.69
CA GLY A 133 -7.42 7.06 -2.30
C GLY A 133 -7.25 6.82 -3.81
N ALA A 134 -6.67 7.78 -4.53
CA ALA A 134 -6.35 7.63 -5.94
C ALA A 134 -5.32 6.50 -6.18
N MET A 135 -4.30 6.39 -5.30
CA MET A 135 -3.27 5.35 -5.38
C MET A 135 -3.75 3.94 -5.02
N LEU A 136 -4.95 3.78 -4.45
CA LEU A 136 -5.58 2.46 -4.23
C LEU A 136 -6.21 1.86 -5.50
N LEU A 137 -6.56 2.69 -6.49
CA LEU A 137 -7.26 2.27 -7.70
C LEU A 137 -6.40 1.43 -8.67
N PRO A 138 -5.11 1.75 -8.90
CA PRO A 138 -4.25 0.96 -9.78
C PRO A 138 -4.13 -0.51 -9.39
N ARG A 139 -3.79 -1.35 -10.37
CA ARG A 139 -3.30 -2.71 -10.10
C ARG A 139 -1.93 -2.59 -9.47
N ALA A 140 -1.84 -2.94 -8.19
CA ALA A 140 -0.63 -2.82 -7.39
C ALA A 140 -0.49 -4.04 -6.47
N SER A 141 0.67 -4.18 -5.85
CA SER A 141 0.95 -5.28 -4.92
C SER A 141 0.02 -5.24 -3.70
N ARG A 142 -0.22 -6.40 -3.09
CA ARG A 142 -1.02 -6.49 -1.85
C ARG A 142 -0.46 -5.61 -0.74
N LEU A 143 0.87 -5.57 -0.60
CA LEU A 143 1.55 -4.75 0.40
C LEU A 143 1.25 -3.26 0.19
N HIS A 144 1.36 -2.77 -1.05
CA HIS A 144 1.07 -1.37 -1.37
C HIS A 144 -0.37 -0.98 -1.03
N ARG A 145 -1.35 -1.83 -1.35
CA ARG A 145 -2.75 -1.58 -1.00
C ARG A 145 -3.00 -1.58 0.50
N VAL A 146 -2.33 -2.45 1.26
CA VAL A 146 -2.42 -2.45 2.73
C VAL A 146 -1.85 -1.14 3.29
N VAL A 147 -0.67 -0.74 2.83
CA VAL A 147 -0.02 0.50 3.28
C VAL A 147 -0.87 1.72 2.92
N CYS A 148 -1.40 1.80 1.70
CA CYS A 148 -2.32 2.88 1.32
C CYS A 148 -3.62 2.84 2.14
N GLY A 149 -4.15 1.64 2.45
CA GLY A 149 -5.31 1.51 3.34
C GLY A 149 -5.03 2.04 4.74
N LEU A 150 -3.83 1.80 5.29
CA LEU A 150 -3.43 2.30 6.60
C LEU A 150 -3.30 3.84 6.59
N ILE A 151 -2.64 4.39 5.57
CA ILE A 151 -2.51 5.85 5.40
C ILE A 151 -3.90 6.48 5.27
N LEU A 152 -4.79 5.90 4.46
CA LEU A 152 -6.15 6.41 4.28
C LEU A 152 -6.96 6.40 5.58
N ILE A 153 -6.84 5.35 6.41
CA ILE A 153 -7.50 5.30 7.72
C ILE A 153 -6.90 6.33 8.68
N PHE A 154 -5.58 6.49 8.65
CA PHE A 154 -4.89 7.50 9.46
C PHE A 154 -5.36 8.92 9.10
N ASP A 155 -5.37 9.26 7.81
CA ASP A 155 -5.85 10.56 7.30
C ASP A 155 -7.33 10.78 7.64
N ALA A 156 -8.17 9.75 7.53
CA ALA A 156 -9.56 9.80 7.97
C ALA A 156 -9.68 10.07 9.48
N GLY A 157 -8.83 9.45 10.30
CA GLY A 157 -8.75 9.69 11.73
C GLY A 157 -8.38 11.14 12.07
N VAL A 158 -7.38 11.70 11.38
CA VAL A 158 -6.98 13.11 11.55
C VAL A 158 -8.12 14.06 11.18
N LEU A 159 -8.86 13.78 10.10
CA LEU A 159 -10.02 14.58 9.68
C LEU A 159 -11.15 14.56 10.73
N ILE A 160 -11.44 13.38 11.29
CA ILE A 160 -12.45 13.22 12.35
C ILE A 160 -12.01 13.97 13.62
N GLY A 161 -10.71 14.01 13.90
CA GLY A 161 -10.12 14.69 15.06
C GLY A 161 -10.12 13.82 16.32
N SER A 162 -9.64 14.39 17.43
CA SER A 162 -9.59 13.74 18.73
C SER A 162 -10.94 13.78 19.46
N GLY A 163 -11.21 12.76 20.29
CA GLY A 163 -12.43 12.64 21.09
C GLY A 163 -13.33 11.47 20.65
N PRO A 164 -14.65 11.53 20.90
CA PRO A 164 -15.56 10.39 20.69
C PRO A 164 -15.63 9.95 19.22
N GLY A 165 -15.29 10.83 18.27
CA GLY A 165 -15.20 10.49 16.85
C GLY A 165 -14.15 9.42 16.54
N ALA A 166 -13.00 9.44 17.22
CA ALA A 166 -11.96 8.44 17.05
C ALA A 166 -12.40 7.07 17.59
N GLU A 167 -13.08 7.04 18.74
CA GLU A 167 -13.64 5.81 19.30
C GLU A 167 -14.68 5.18 18.37
N VAL A 168 -15.59 6.01 17.82
CA VAL A 168 -16.57 5.59 16.82
C VAL A 168 -15.89 5.03 15.57
N LEU A 169 -14.82 5.67 15.07
CA LEU A 169 -14.03 5.14 13.96
C LEU A 169 -13.48 3.75 14.29
N GLY A 170 -12.91 3.55 15.48
CA GLY A 170 -12.40 2.26 15.93
C GLY A 170 -13.48 1.15 15.93
N VAL A 171 -14.66 1.46 16.48
CA VAL A 171 -15.79 0.53 16.50
C VAL A 171 -16.28 0.22 15.08
N VAL A 172 -16.39 1.22 14.21
CA VAL A 172 -16.80 1.04 12.82
C VAL A 172 -15.79 0.18 12.05
N LEU A 173 -14.49 0.40 12.24
CA LEU A 173 -13.45 -0.42 11.64
C LEU A 173 -13.54 -1.88 12.13
N ALA A 174 -13.69 -2.11 13.43
CA ALA A 174 -13.83 -3.45 14.00
C ALA A 174 -15.08 -4.18 13.48
N ALA A 175 -16.22 -3.49 13.44
CA ALA A 175 -17.47 -4.03 12.89
C ALA A 175 -17.34 -4.34 11.39
N GLY A 176 -16.69 -3.45 10.63
CA GLY A 176 -16.39 -3.64 9.21
C GLY A 176 -15.50 -4.86 8.95
N VAL A 177 -14.48 -5.09 9.79
CA VAL A 177 -13.63 -6.28 9.73
C VAL A 177 -14.44 -7.53 10.01
N ALA A 178 -15.24 -7.57 11.08
CA ALA A 178 -16.10 -8.71 11.39
C ALA A 178 -17.08 -9.02 10.24
N TRP A 179 -17.74 -8.00 9.70
CA TRP A 179 -18.64 -8.12 8.55
C TRP A 179 -17.91 -8.65 7.31
N SER A 180 -16.70 -8.16 7.05
CA SER A 180 -15.89 -8.60 5.92
C SER A 180 -15.48 -10.07 6.03
N CYS A 181 -15.22 -10.56 7.24
CA CYS A 181 -14.93 -11.96 7.50
C CYS A 181 -16.14 -12.85 7.20
N VAL A 182 -17.33 -12.43 7.64
CA VAL A 182 -18.60 -13.16 7.37
C VAL A 182 -18.93 -13.17 5.88
N THR A 183 -18.68 -12.06 5.19
CA THR A 183 -19.00 -11.91 3.75
C THR A 183 -17.86 -12.36 2.83
N ARG A 184 -16.76 -12.90 3.37
CA ARG A 184 -15.54 -13.27 2.63
C ARG A 184 -15.82 -14.16 1.41
N SER A 185 -16.73 -15.12 1.54
CA SER A 185 -17.11 -16.02 0.45
C SER A 185 -17.71 -15.29 -0.76
N ARG A 186 -18.35 -14.13 -0.54
CA ARG A 186 -19.02 -13.35 -1.60
C ARG A 186 -18.07 -12.42 -2.33
N TRP A 187 -17.08 -11.84 -1.65
CA TRP A 187 -16.20 -10.83 -2.25
C TRP A 187 -14.81 -11.35 -2.61
N ALA A 188 -14.37 -12.51 -2.09
CA ALA A 188 -13.06 -13.09 -2.40
C ALA A 188 -12.92 -13.46 -3.89
N THR A 189 -14.01 -13.79 -4.57
CA THR A 189 -14.05 -14.16 -6.00
C THR A 189 -14.24 -12.96 -6.93
N HIS A 190 -14.55 -11.78 -6.39
CA HIS A 190 -14.77 -10.57 -7.18
C HIS A 190 -13.43 -10.03 -7.73
N PRO A 191 -13.37 -9.39 -8.92
CA PRO A 191 -12.14 -8.79 -9.47
C PRO A 191 -11.50 -7.72 -8.57
N ARG A 192 -12.27 -7.16 -7.61
CA ARG A 192 -11.78 -6.21 -6.59
C ARG A 192 -11.52 -6.86 -5.23
N GLY A 193 -11.61 -8.19 -5.12
CA GLY A 193 -11.42 -8.92 -3.86
C GLY A 193 -10.05 -8.67 -3.22
N GLY A 194 -9.01 -8.47 -4.04
CA GLY A 194 -7.67 -8.10 -3.54
C GLY A 194 -7.59 -6.70 -2.92
N LEU A 195 -8.44 -5.74 -3.36
CA LEU A 195 -8.55 -4.42 -2.73
C LEU A 195 -9.28 -4.55 -1.40
N LEU A 196 -10.43 -5.20 -1.39
CA LEU A 196 -11.21 -5.42 -0.17
C LEU A 196 -10.39 -6.15 0.88
N GLY A 197 -9.68 -7.23 0.51
CA GLY A 197 -8.81 -7.97 1.42
C GLY A 197 -7.63 -7.16 1.98
N ALA A 198 -7.17 -6.13 1.27
CA ALA A 198 -6.14 -5.22 1.75
C ALA A 198 -6.73 -4.18 2.73
N LEU A 199 -7.88 -3.61 2.40
CA LEU A 199 -8.60 -2.66 3.26
C LEU A 199 -9.05 -3.32 4.57
N THR A 200 -9.52 -4.57 4.53
CA THR A 200 -9.91 -5.31 5.74
C THR A 200 -8.72 -5.58 6.64
N LEU A 201 -7.55 -5.86 6.06
CA LEU A 201 -6.33 -6.06 6.84
C LEU A 201 -5.85 -4.73 7.45
N ALA A 202 -5.86 -3.65 6.66
CA ALA A 202 -5.53 -2.31 7.16
C ALA A 202 -6.49 -1.87 8.29
N ALA A 203 -7.80 -2.08 8.12
CA ALA A 203 -8.81 -1.82 9.13
C ALA A 203 -8.60 -2.66 10.40
N GLY A 204 -8.24 -3.94 10.27
CA GLY A 204 -7.92 -4.79 11.42
C GLY A 204 -6.70 -4.32 12.19
N VAL A 205 -5.62 -3.94 11.49
CA VAL A 205 -4.40 -3.40 12.12
C VAL A 205 -4.71 -2.04 12.79
N ALA A 206 -5.43 -1.16 12.11
CA ALA A 206 -5.79 0.15 12.66
C ALA A 206 -6.71 0.03 13.90
N ALA A 207 -7.71 -0.86 13.86
CA ALA A 207 -8.59 -1.11 14.99
C ALA A 207 -7.84 -1.66 16.22
N LEU A 208 -6.79 -2.46 16.01
CA LEU A 208 -5.94 -2.96 17.10
C LEU A 208 -4.98 -1.90 17.64
N ALA A 209 -4.51 -0.98 16.78
CA ALA A 209 -3.58 0.07 17.16
C ALA A 209 -4.27 1.25 17.88
N LEU A 210 -5.53 1.54 17.54
CA LEU A 210 -6.28 2.69 18.06
C LEU A 210 -6.32 2.77 19.60
N PRO A 211 -6.62 1.68 20.34
CA PRO A 211 -6.65 1.70 21.80
C PRO A 211 -5.29 1.95 22.45
N ALA A 212 -4.18 1.69 21.74
CA ALA A 212 -2.84 1.98 22.24
C ALA A 212 -2.44 3.44 22.01
N ILE A 213 -2.99 4.09 20.98
CA ILE A 213 -2.69 5.48 20.61
C ILE A 213 -3.56 6.47 21.41
N LEU A 214 -4.77 6.06 21.80
CA LEU A 214 -5.71 6.89 22.58
C LEU A 214 -5.46 6.88 24.10
N ARG A 215 -4.44 6.16 24.58
CA ARG A 215 -4.02 6.11 25.99
C ARG A 215 -2.94 7.14 26.27
#